data_AF-A0A290S1B9-F1
#
_entry.id   AF-A0A290S1B9-F1
#
_cell.length_a   1.000
_cell.length_b   1.000
_cell.length_c   1.000
_cell.angle_alpha   90.00
_cell.angle_beta   90.00
_cell.angle_gamma   90.00
#
_symmetry.space_group_name_H-M   'P 1'
#
loop_
_entity.id
_entity.type
_entity.pdbx_description
1 polymer ?
#
loop_
_entity_poly.entity_id
_entity_poly.type
_entity_poly.pdbx_seq_one_letter_code
_entity_poly.pdbx_strand_id
1 'polypeptide(L)'
;MIGINTRDIGNYKKGGQLLNITVVENIVELAKVATVCLHYFGSVERWNRWLNQESIQFNNAPPLAVIHTIRGRELIKKMIVSLQNGYAA
;
A
#
# COMPACT_ATOMS: atom_id res chain seq x y z
N MET A 1 0.69 5.83 9.13
CA MET A 1 -0.30 4.95 9.80
C MET A 1 -1.22 4.41 8.70
N ILE A 2 -1.22 3.10 8.48
CA ILE A 2 -2.11 2.45 7.51
C ILE A 2 -3.54 2.81 7.95
N GLY A 3 -4.43 3.19 7.03
CA GLY A 3 -5.80 3.65 7.31
C GLY A 3 -6.73 2.59 7.92
N ILE A 4 -6.17 1.57 8.56
CA ILE A 4 -6.86 0.59 9.37
C ILE A 4 -6.36 0.82 10.80
N ASN A 5 -7.21 1.38 11.65
CA ASN A 5 -6.88 1.52 13.06
C ASN A 5 -6.64 0.10 13.60
N THR A 6 -5.49 -0.16 14.20
CA THR A 6 -5.17 -1.48 14.78
C THR A 6 -6.21 -1.90 15.83
N ARG A 7 -6.91 -0.92 16.42
CA ARG A 7 -8.05 -1.13 17.31
C ARG A 7 -9.25 -1.78 16.62
N ASP A 8 -9.53 -1.44 15.36
CA ASP A 8 -10.66 -2.02 14.62
C ASP A 8 -10.36 -3.50 14.33
N ILE A 9 -9.14 -3.81 13.84
CA ILE A 9 -8.67 -5.20 13.63
C ILE A 9 -8.78 -6.03 14.92
N GLY A 10 -8.40 -5.47 16.07
CA GLY A 10 -8.46 -6.15 17.36
C GLY A 10 -9.88 -6.43 17.85
N ASN A 11 -10.83 -5.51 17.59
CA ASN A 11 -12.23 -5.67 17.98
C ASN A 11 -12.99 -6.68 17.10
N TYR A 12 -12.63 -6.82 15.81
CA TYR A 12 -13.29 -7.79 14.92
C TYR A 12 -13.09 -9.26 15.35
N LYS A 13 -11.94 -9.61 15.94
CA LYS A 13 -11.68 -10.98 16.42
C LYS A 13 -12.60 -11.42 17.56
N LYS A 14 -13.31 -10.50 18.22
CA LYS A 14 -14.11 -10.79 19.42
C LYS A 14 -15.62 -10.87 19.19
N GLY A 15 -16.16 -10.51 18.02
CA GLY A 15 -17.60 -10.24 17.91
C GLY A 15 -18.35 -10.68 16.65
N GLY A 16 -17.73 -11.33 15.66
CA GLY A 16 -18.44 -11.84 14.48
C GLY A 16 -19.17 -10.79 13.63
N GLN A 17 -18.83 -9.50 13.78
CA GLN A 17 -19.42 -8.42 13.00
C GLN A 17 -18.78 -8.35 11.61
N LEU A 18 -19.61 -8.26 10.57
CA LEU A 18 -19.19 -7.98 9.20
C LEU A 18 -18.35 -6.69 9.16
N LEU A 19 -17.24 -6.73 8.43
CA LEU A 19 -16.39 -5.56 8.20
C LEU A 19 -17.22 -4.45 7.54
N ASN A 20 -17.04 -3.21 8.00
CA ASN A 20 -17.62 -2.05 7.33
C ASN A 20 -17.21 -2.06 5.85
N ILE A 21 -18.15 -1.84 4.93
CA ILE A 21 -17.91 -1.89 3.48
C ILE A 21 -16.71 -1.04 3.06
N THR A 22 -16.51 0.14 3.64
CA THR A 22 -15.37 1.01 3.38
C THR A 22 -14.04 0.41 3.84
N VAL A 23 -14.04 -0.37 4.92
CA VAL A 23 -12.85 -1.12 5.38
C VAL A 23 -12.52 -2.24 4.38
N VAL A 24 -13.54 -2.97 3.93
CA VAL A 24 -13.38 -4.03 2.92
C VAL A 24 -12.83 -3.44 1.61
N GLU A 25 -13.41 -2.35 1.12
CA GLU A 25 -12.93 -1.64 -0.08
C GLU A 25 -11.47 -1.20 0.08
N ASN A 26 -11.10 -0.65 1.23
CA ASN A 26 -9.73 -0.24 1.50
C ASN A 26 -8.75 -1.42 1.51
N ILE A 27 -9.15 -2.57 2.07
CA ILE A 27 -8.34 -3.79 2.06
C ILE A 27 -8.20 -4.31 0.63
N VAL A 28 -9.28 -4.36 -0.14
CA VAL A 28 -9.28 -4.80 -1.54
C VAL A 28 -8.37 -3.91 -2.39
N GLU A 29 -8.47 -2.58 -2.26
CA GLU A 29 -7.60 -1.67 -2.98
C GLU A 29 -6.13 -1.78 -2.57
N LEU A 30 -5.85 -2.01 -1.29
CA LEU A 30 -4.49 -2.26 -0.83
C LEU A 30 -3.93 -3.59 -1.38
N ALA A 31 -4.75 -4.64 -1.43
CA ALA A 31 -4.36 -5.93 -2.00
C ALA A 31 -4.03 -5.81 -3.49
N LYS A 32 -4.81 -5.04 -4.27
CA LYS A 32 -4.49 -4.77 -5.68
C LYS A 32 -3.12 -4.10 -5.85
N VAL A 33 -2.79 -3.13 -5.00
CA VAL A 33 -1.45 -2.50 -5.01
C VAL A 33 -0.37 -3.50 -4.62
N ALA A 34 -0.61 -4.28 -3.57
CA ALA A 34 0.33 -5.29 -3.09
C ALA A 34 0.68 -6.30 -4.18
N THR A 35 -0.31 -6.79 -4.94
CA THR A 35 -0.08 -7.72 -6.06
C THR A 35 0.90 -7.17 -7.09
N VAL A 36 0.70 -5.91 -7.53
CA VAL A 36 1.59 -5.27 -8.52
C VAL A 36 3.00 -5.08 -7.95
N CYS A 37 3.11 -4.65 -6.70
CA CYS A 37 4.39 -4.43 -6.03
C CYS A 37 5.14 -5.76 -5.84
N LEU A 38 4.47 -6.81 -5.39
CA LEU A 38 5.06 -8.12 -5.18
C LEU A 38 5.51 -8.76 -6.50
N HIS A 39 4.77 -8.56 -7.58
CA HIS A 39 5.19 -8.98 -8.91
C HIS A 39 6.51 -8.31 -9.33
N TYR A 40 6.70 -7.02 -9.02
CA TYR A 40 7.94 -6.30 -9.33
C TYR A 40 9.11 -6.66 -8.38
N PHE A 41 8.87 -6.61 -7.07
CA PHE A 41 9.93 -6.77 -6.07
C PHE A 41 10.31 -8.25 -5.81
N GLY A 42 9.41 -9.19 -6.13
CA GLY A 42 9.61 -10.63 -5.92
C GLY A 42 9.62 -11.10 -4.46
N SER A 43 9.46 -10.18 -3.50
CA SER A 43 9.38 -10.50 -2.06
C SER A 43 8.71 -9.38 -1.28
N VAL A 44 8.00 -9.76 -0.21
CA VAL A 44 7.34 -8.83 0.71
C VAL A 44 8.39 -7.96 1.41
N GLU A 45 9.56 -8.51 1.73
CA GLU A 45 10.65 -7.83 2.40
C GLU A 45 11.23 -6.69 1.55
N ARG A 46 11.46 -6.92 0.25
CA ARG A 46 11.96 -5.88 -0.66
C ARG A 46 10.92 -4.79 -0.88
N TRP A 47 9.65 -5.17 -1.03
CA TRP A 47 8.56 -4.20 -1.13
C TRP A 47 8.45 -3.35 0.14
N ASN A 48 8.47 -3.98 1.32
CA ASN A 48 8.44 -3.27 2.60
C ASN A 48 9.64 -2.34 2.78
N ARG A 49 10.85 -2.76 2.37
CA ARG A 49 12.03 -1.90 2.39
C ARG A 49 11.82 -0.67 1.50
N TRP A 50 11.35 -0.86 0.28
CA TRP A 50 11.06 0.23 -0.64
C TRP A 50 9.98 1.19 -0.12
N LEU A 51 8.91 0.67 0.50
CA LEU A 51 7.86 1.50 1.10
C LEU A 51 8.38 2.45 2.19
N ASN A 52 9.44 2.07 2.90
CA ASN A 52 10.04 2.86 3.98
C ASN A 52 11.21 3.73 3.50
N GLN A 53 11.64 3.61 2.25
CA GLN A 53 12.74 4.40 1.71
C GLN A 53 12.22 5.73 1.14
N GLU A 54 12.88 6.83 1.48
CA GLU A 54 12.58 8.14 0.90
C GLU A 54 12.74 8.12 -0.62
N SER A 55 11.84 8.81 -1.31
CA SER A 55 11.88 8.91 -2.77
C SER A 55 11.53 10.32 -3.22
N ILE A 56 12.33 10.84 -4.16
CA ILE A 56 12.14 12.18 -4.75
C ILE A 56 10.74 12.31 -5.35
N GLN A 57 10.23 11.23 -5.95
CA GLN A 57 8.91 11.20 -6.55
C GLN A 57 7.75 11.33 -5.54
N PHE A 58 8.06 11.11 -4.26
CA PHE A 58 7.14 11.27 -3.14
C PHE A 58 7.52 12.50 -2.30
N ASN A 59 8.14 13.51 -2.91
CA ASN A 59 8.57 14.74 -2.24
C ASN A 59 9.52 14.45 -1.06
N ASN A 60 10.47 13.53 -1.27
CA ASN A 60 11.40 13.01 -0.26
C ASN A 60 10.72 12.34 0.95
N ALA A 61 9.43 12.00 0.84
CA ALA A 61 8.77 11.15 1.81
C ALA A 61 8.85 9.67 1.40
N PRO A 62 8.74 8.73 2.36
CA PRO A 62 8.57 7.33 2.03
C PRO A 62 7.21 7.08 1.34
N PRO A 63 7.11 6.18 0.35
CA PRO A 63 5.83 5.83 -0.28
C PRO A 63 4.75 5.35 0.72
N LEU A 64 5.17 4.78 1.86
CA LEU A 64 4.30 4.42 2.98
C LEU A 64 3.46 5.60 3.50
N ALA A 65 3.96 6.83 3.38
CA ALA A 65 3.25 8.02 3.82
C ALA A 65 1.95 8.25 3.04
N VAL A 66 1.84 7.79 1.79
CA VAL A 66 0.68 8.07 0.92
C VAL A 66 -0.21 6.86 0.66
N ILE A 67 0.23 5.63 1.00
CA ILE A 67 -0.47 4.37 0.69
C ILE A 67 -1.88 4.25 1.29
N HIS A 68 -2.18 5.03 2.33
CA HIS A 68 -3.49 5.04 2.98
C HIS A 68 -4.55 5.83 2.18
N THR A 69 -4.15 6.55 1.14
CA THR A 69 -5.05 7.32 0.26
C THR A 69 -5.22 6.63 -1.09
N ILE A 70 -6.38 6.79 -1.72
CA ILE A 70 -6.63 6.28 -3.09
C ILE A 70 -5.59 6.87 -4.06
N ARG A 71 -5.37 8.19 -3.99
CA ARG A 71 -4.41 8.89 -4.87
C ARG A 71 -2.97 8.41 -4.68
N GLY A 72 -2.55 8.17 -3.44
CA GLY A 72 -1.22 7.64 -3.15
C GLY A 72 -1.03 6.21 -3.63
N ARG A 73 -2.07 5.37 -3.55
CA ARG A 73 -2.06 4.02 -4.12
C ARG A 73 -1.92 4.03 -5.65
N GLU A 74 -2.62 4.94 -6.32
CA GLU A 74 -2.45 5.13 -7.77
C GLU A 74 -1.05 5.64 -8.14
N LEU A 75 -0.49 6.57 -7.37
CA LEU A 75 0.89 7.04 -7.56
C LEU A 75 1.90 5.90 -7.42
N ILE A 76 1.76 5.06 -6.39
CA ILE A 76 2.60 3.87 -6.19
C ILE A 76 2.50 2.93 -7.40
N LYS A 77 1.28 2.59 -7.85
CA LYS A 77 1.09 1.72 -9.02
C LYS A 77 1.81 2.27 -10.26
N LYS A 78 1.63 3.57 -10.56
CA LYS A 78 2.28 4.23 -11.69
C LYS A 78 3.81 4.14 -11.60
N MET A 79 4.36 4.38 -10.41
CA MET A 79 5.80 4.29 -10.19
C MET A 79 6.33 2.87 -10.42
N ILE A 80 5.65 1.83 -9.90
CA ILE A 80 6.07 0.44 -10.16
C ILE A 80 6.03 0.10 -11.65
N VAL A 81 5.01 0.56 -12.38
CA VAL A 81 4.93 0.36 -13.84
C VAL A 81 6.06 1.10 -14.57
N SER A 82 6.40 2.32 -14.16
CA SER A 82 7.54 3.05 -14.71
C SER A 82 8.86 2.30 -14.48
N LEU A 83 9.09 1.81 -13.27
CA LEU A 83 10.27 1.01 -12.93
C LEU A 83 10.34 -0.31 -13.72
N GLN A 84 9.22 -0.99 -13.94
CA GLN A 84 9.14 -2.21 -14.75
C GLN A 84 9.56 -1.97 -16.20
N ASN A 85 9.19 -0.81 -16.75
CA ASN A 85 9.48 -0.43 -18.13
C ASN A 85 10.87 0.19 -18.30
N GLY A 86 11.72 0.18 -17.26
CA GLY A 86 13.08 0.71 -17.33
C GLY A 86 13.17 2.24 -17.31
N TYR A 87 12.06 2.94 -17.04
CA TYR A 87 12.12 4.37 -16.77
C TYR A 87 12.72 4.57 -15.38
N ALA A 88 13.97 5.02 -15.34
CA ALA A 88 14.58 5.48 -14.10
C ALA A 88 13.81 6.71 -13.60
N ALA A 89 13.58 6.71 -12.29
CA ALA A 89 13.03 7.82 -11.52
C ALA A 89 13.80 9.12 -11.70
#